data_AF-A0A818TTZ3-F1
#
_entry.id   AF-A0A818TTZ3-F1
#
_cell.length_a   1.000
_cell.length_b   1.000
_cell.length_c   1.000
_cell.angle_alpha   90.00
_cell.angle_beta   90.00
_cell.angle_gamma   90.00
#
_symmetry.space_group_name_H-M   'P 1'
#
loop_
_entity.id
_entity.type
_entity.pdbx_description
1 polymer ?
#
loop_
_entity_poly.entity_id
_entity_poly.type
_entity_poly.pdbx_seq_one_letter_code
_entity_poly.pdbx_strand_id
1 'polypeptide(L)' 'MALSRRGLDSLAYINCEEIIARSGVPLYARMMHDENGRTCVLPYGPYGMDSNHVRCPTYVYFIRST' A
#
# COMPACT_ATOMS: atom_id res chain seq x y z
N MET A 1 -3.20 -0.75 -10.70
CA MET A 1 -1.83 -1.24 -10.37
C MET A 1 -1.52 -0.88 -8.93
N ALA A 2 -0.69 -1.64 -8.21
CA ALA A 2 -0.29 -1.32 -6.83
C ALA A 2 1.16 -0.83 -6.78
N LEU A 3 1.39 0.33 -6.15
CA LEU A 3 2.69 0.97 -5.99
C LEU A 3 3.16 0.82 -4.54
N SER A 4 4.37 0.31 -4.34
CA SER A 4 4.98 0.15 -3.02
C SER A 4 6.01 1.25 -2.74
N ARG A 5 6.56 1.25 -1.52
CA ARG A 5 7.59 2.20 -1.09
C ARG A 5 8.79 2.25 -2.04
N ARG A 6 9.30 1.10 -2.47
CA ARG A 6 10.44 1.03 -3.41
C ARG A 6 10.14 1.70 -4.75
N GLY A 7 8.89 1.59 -5.22
CA GLY A 7 8.44 2.26 -6.43
C GLY A 7 8.40 3.79 -6.25
N LEU A 8 7.92 4.26 -5.10
CA LEU A 8 7.97 5.68 -4.75
C LEU A 8 9.40 6.19 -4.65
N ASP A 9 10.30 5.45 -3.98
CA ASP A 9 11.71 5.84 -3.86
C ASP A 9 12.39 5.95 -5.25
N SER A 10 12.02 5.08 -6.19
CA SER A 10 12.49 5.15 -7.58
C SER A 10 11.92 6.36 -8.32
N LEU A 11 10.66 6.71 -8.08
CA LEU A 11 10.01 7.90 -8.64
C LEU A 11 10.54 9.20 -8.02
N ALA A 12 10.96 9.16 -6.75
CA ALA A 12 11.57 10.29 -6.05
C ALA A 12 12.90 10.67 -6.70
N TYR A 13 13.69 9.67 -7.15
CA TYR A 13 14.95 9.91 -7.87
C TYR A 13 14.76 10.74 -9.15
N ILE A 14 13.58 10.66 -9.79
CA ILE A 14 13.22 11.42 -10.98
C ILE A 14 12.21 12.54 -10.69
N ASN A 15 11.99 12.91 -9.41
CA ASN A 15 11.05 13.95 -8.95
C ASN A 15 9.59 13.77 -9.41
N CYS A 16 9.14 12.54 -9.63
CA CYS A 16 7.77 12.22 -10.07
C CYS A 16 6.89 11.62 -8.95
N GLU A 17 7.44 11.47 -7.74
CA GLU A 17 6.74 10.86 -6.59
C GLU A 17 5.40 11.56 -6.30
N GLU A 18 5.39 12.88 -6.19
CA GLU A 18 4.21 13.65 -5.79
C GLU A 18 3.07 13.56 -6.82
N ILE A 19 3.42 13.58 -8.11
CA ILE A 19 2.45 13.47 -9.21
C ILE A 19 1.72 12.14 -9.13
N ILE A 20 2.48 11.05 -8.94
CA ILE A 20 1.93 9.70 -8.85
C ILE A 20 1.15 9.52 -7.54
N ALA A 21 1.68 10.01 -6.41
CA ALA A 21 1.01 9.93 -5.11
C ALA A 21 -0.34 10.67 -5.09
N ARG A 22 -0.44 11.83 -5.76
CA ARG A 22 -1.72 12.57 -5.89
C ARG A 22 -2.73 11.88 -6.79
N SER A 23 -2.28 11.12 -7.79
CA SER A 23 -3.16 10.38 -8.71
C SER A 23 -3.67 9.04 -8.13
N GLY A 24 -2.94 8.49 -7.16
CA GLY A 24 -3.23 7.20 -6.54
C GLY A 24 -4.19 7.29 -5.35
N VAL A 25 -4.83 6.17 -5.03
CA VAL A 25 -5.63 6.00 -3.80
C VAL A 25 -4.81 5.20 -2.78
N PRO A 26 -4.65 5.68 -1.54
CA PRO A 26 -3.90 4.93 -0.53
C PRO A 26 -4.65 3.67 -0.08
N LEU A 27 -3.93 2.56 0.05
CA LEU A 27 -4.38 1.30 0.61
C LEU A 27 -3.73 1.09 1.98
N TYR A 28 -4.56 1.11 3.02
CA TYR A 28 -4.12 0.95 4.42
C TYR A 28 -4.22 -0.50 4.94
N ALA A 29 -5.04 -1.32 4.29
CA ALA A 29 -5.29 -2.70 4.69
C ALA A 29 -5.66 -3.59 3.49
N ARG A 30 -5.56 -4.90 3.69
CA ARG A 30 -6.18 -5.94 2.85
C ARG A 30 -7.60 -6.16 3.34
N MET A 31 -8.55 -6.23 2.42
CA MET A 31 -9.90 -6.67 2.71
C MET A 31 -10.06 -8.08 2.13
N MET A 32 -10.31 -9.06 2.99
CA MET A 32 -10.52 -10.45 2.63
C MET A 32 -12.01 -10.77 2.74
N HIS A 33 -12.56 -11.39 1.71
CA HIS A 33 -13.93 -11.87 1.69
C HIS A 33 -13.92 -13.40 1.73
N ASP A 34 -14.65 -13.97 2.68
CA ASP A 34 -14.85 -15.42 2.79
C ASP A 34 -16.03 -15.87 1.91
N GLU A 35 -16.13 -17.17 1.65
CA GLU A 35 -17.21 -17.82 0.90
C GLU A 35 -18.58 -17.58 1.54
N ASN A 36 -18.59 -17.38 2.87
CA ASN A 36 -19.79 -17.03 3.65
C ASN A 36 -20.18 -15.54 3.56
N GLY A 37 -19.50 -14.74 2.72
CA GLY A 37 -19.73 -13.30 2.58
C GLY A 37 -19.20 -12.46 3.75
N ARG A 38 -18.47 -13.07 4.70
CA ARG A 38 -17.84 -12.35 5.80
C ARG A 38 -16.66 -11.54 5.29
N THR A 39 -16.52 -10.32 5.79
CA THR A 39 -15.41 -9.42 5.45
C THR A 39 -14.46 -9.30 6.63
N CYS A 40 -13.18 -9.55 6.39
CA CYS A 40 -12.08 -9.40 7.35
C CYS A 40 -11.09 -8.35 6.85
N VAL A 41 -10.68 -7.43 7.72
CA VAL A 41 -9.72 -6.37 7.39
C VAL A 41 -8.39 -6.67 8.06
N LEU A 42 -7.33 -6.83 7.27
CA LEU A 42 -5.97 -7.08 7.74
C LEU A 42 -5.07 -5.88 7.38
N PRO A 43 -4.66 -5.03 8.33
CA PRO A 43 -3.88 -3.83 8.05
C PRO A 43 -2.50 -4.14 7.44
N TYR A 44 -2.00 -3.25 6.59
CA TYR A 44 -0.61 -3.32 6.10
C TYR A 44 0.32 -2.72 7.17
N GLY A 45 1.13 -3.56 7.83
CA GLY A 45 2.10 -3.10 8.84
C GLY A 45 2.16 -4.01 10.08
N PRO A 46 2.81 -3.56 11.17
CA PRO A 46 3.20 -4.42 12.29
C PRO A 46 2.02 -4.97 13.13
N TYR A 47 0.78 -4.54 12.87
CA TYR A 47 -0.41 -5.23 13.36
C TYR A 47 -0.79 -6.40 12.44
N GLY A 48 0.11 -7.36 12.31
CA GLY A 48 -0.12 -8.57 11.49
C GLY A 48 1.14 -9.30 11.01
N MET A 49 2.36 -8.84 11.35
CA MET A 49 3.61 -9.54 11.04
C MET A 49 4.58 -9.46 12.23
N ASP A 50 5.29 -10.56 12.46
CA ASP A 50 6.20 -10.77 13.60
C ASP A 50 7.15 -9.58 13.82
N SER A 51 7.36 -9.25 15.10
CA SER A 51 7.95 -8.02 15.66
C SER A 51 9.39 -7.66 15.26
N ASN A 52 10.01 -8.35 14.30
CA ASN A 52 11.42 -8.21 13.94
C ASN A 52 11.70 -7.56 12.58
N HIS A 53 10.69 -7.09 11.85
CA HIS A 53 10.90 -6.41 10.57
C HIS A 53 10.57 -4.90 10.60
N VAL A 54 11.49 -4.14 10.03
CA VAL A 54 11.68 -2.68 10.01
C VAL A 54 10.39 -1.83 10.05
N ARG A 55 10.44 -0.81 10.92
CA ARG A 55 9.41 0.20 11.22
C ARG A 55 9.15 1.18 10.07
N CYS A 56 8.45 0.76 9.03
CA CYS A 56 7.99 1.68 7.98
C CYS A 56 6.48 1.54 7.78
N PRO A 57 5.67 2.62 7.85
CA PRO A 57 4.29 2.55 7.42
C PRO A 57 4.29 2.19 5.92
N THR A 58 3.82 0.97 5.62
CA THR A 58 3.83 0.45 4.26
C THR A 58 2.57 0.94 3.55
N TYR A 59 2.60 2.17 3.06
CA TYR A 59 1.54 2.67 2.18
C TYR A 59 1.69 2.02 0.81
N VAL A 60 0.65 1.31 0.39
CA VAL A 60 0.53 0.82 -0.98
C VAL A 60 -0.46 1.74 -1.69
N TYR A 61 -0.11 2.30 -2.85
CA TYR A 61 -1.01 3.15 -3.61
C TYR A 61 -1.64 2.36 -4.75
N PHE A 62 -2.95 2.47 -4.92
CA PHE A 62 -3.61 2.02 -6.11
C PHE A 62 -3.49 3.11 -7.18
N ILE A 63 -2.68 2.87 -8.21
CA ILE A 63 -2.57 3.76 -9.37
C ILE A 63 -3.76 3.50 -10.29
N ARG A 64 -4.53 4.56 -10.57
CA ARG A 64 -5.59 4.57 -11.57
C ARG A 64 -4.95 4.74 -12.94
N SER A 65 -5.21 3.80 -13.85
CA SER A 65 -4.88 3.99 -15.26
C SER A 65 -6.00 4.81 -15.89
N THR A 66 -5.66 5.96 -16.47
CA THR A 66 -6.54 6.69 -17.41
C THR A 66 -6.57 5.99 -18.76
#